data_AF-G5A0U0-F1
#
_entry.id   AF-G5A0U0-F1
#
_cell.length_a   1.000
_cell.length_b   1.000
_cell.length_c   1.000
_cell.angle_alpha   90.00
_cell.angle_beta   90.00
_cell.angle_gamma   90.00
#
_symmetry.space_group_name_H-M   'P 1'
#
loop_
_entity.id
_entity.type
_entity.pdbx_description
1 polymer ?
#
loop_
_entity_poly.entity_id
_entity_poly.type
_entity_poly.pdbx_seq_one_letter_code
_entity_poly.pdbx_strand_id
1 'polypeptide(L)'
;MTVKTPPTQHRSSATRLAGKDIAGATRVVAKSDLEQIKQRAVILTDAAARQLKQEREAQQAATRHESQERKRRMMEKEIAVRARREQSAMELELEADRKALLTGNEVANNQHLESLRKINSLAMAATGYQLCDALREHQQERQMIEARYNNIHDSIMERERRRDIQKRKDAEVEAHAKRMEARKILEEQIADRNKKAIREEEAKAIEAHKILKTYKQYELEEQRKIEQQREKQKETMRQVAQTNDRIKHMKEEMAVREKKEELAAAAYLRKKALEEEAKLQEQARIRKSKELRTAKLRAQQEKAQDKQAIQDEFRAKKAYEETEKNARLKEKRDKERKIAMMQSILQDRKKQEAFHAEQAQRLRDLDASMEWIGQKQVEREYQDYKAAEAAAKERDFKHGDLLQQQIEANEQRRVKAKMVEQNDAKFLKKKTLKESILAEKVRVDTLQRLQKRGVPEQYLRELSRMNINETNA
;
A
#
# COMPACT_ATOMS: atom_id res chain seq x y z
N MET A 1 10.73 -42.57 58.37
CA MET A 1 11.29 -43.89 58.76
C MET A 1 12.80 -43.88 58.54
N THR A 2 13.54 -44.56 59.43
CA THR A 2 14.94 -45.00 59.27
C THR A 2 15.96 -44.02 58.65
N VAL A 3 16.47 -43.09 59.46
CA VAL A 3 17.74 -42.41 59.16
C VAL A 3 18.88 -43.42 59.36
N LYS A 4 19.64 -43.73 58.30
CA LYS A 4 20.86 -44.55 58.41
C LYS A 4 22.05 -43.66 58.77
N THR A 5 22.49 -43.76 60.03
CA THR A 5 23.75 -43.19 60.49
C THR A 5 24.95 -43.93 59.86
N PRO A 6 26.07 -43.24 59.57
CA PRO A 6 27.31 -43.91 59.17
C PRO A 6 27.95 -44.60 60.39
N PRO A 7 28.73 -45.68 60.20
CA PRO A 7 29.35 -46.39 61.31
C PRO A 7 30.42 -45.53 62.00
N THR A 8 30.35 -45.47 63.32
CA THR A 8 31.36 -44.86 64.19
C THR A 8 32.71 -45.54 63.99
N GLN A 9 33.69 -44.79 63.50
CA GLN A 9 35.08 -45.25 63.55
C GLN A 9 35.52 -45.37 65.01
N HIS A 10 35.85 -46.58 65.46
CA HIS A 10 36.46 -46.77 66.77
C HIS A 10 37.79 -46.00 66.83
N ARG A 11 37.81 -44.92 67.61
CA ARG A 11 39.06 -44.29 68.04
C ARG A 11 39.81 -45.29 68.90
N SER A 12 40.89 -45.86 68.37
CA SER A 12 41.83 -46.64 69.17
C SER A 12 42.48 -45.71 70.19
N SER A 13 42.01 -45.76 71.44
CA SER A 13 42.65 -45.11 72.57
C SER A 13 43.99 -45.79 72.87
N ALA A 14 45.05 -45.36 72.17
CA ALA A 14 46.42 -45.76 72.47
C ALA A 14 46.88 -45.08 73.76
N THR A 15 46.47 -45.64 74.89
CA THR A 15 46.90 -45.23 76.22
C THR A 15 48.42 -45.31 76.31
N ARG A 16 49.09 -44.18 76.59
CA ARG A 16 50.54 -44.18 76.88
C ARG A 16 50.77 -44.77 78.28
N LEU A 17 50.84 -46.10 78.36
CA LEU A 17 51.46 -46.76 79.51
C LEU A 17 52.99 -46.76 79.30
N ALA A 18 53.65 -45.76 79.88
CA ALA A 18 55.09 -45.75 79.99
C ALA A 18 55.52 -46.62 81.18
N GLY A 19 56.45 -47.56 80.94
CA GLY A 19 57.28 -48.16 81.98
C GLY A 19 56.67 -49.28 82.84
N LYS A 20 56.60 -50.50 82.27
CA LYS A 20 56.89 -51.73 83.03
C LYS A 20 57.38 -52.86 82.10
N ASP A 21 58.25 -53.69 82.64
CA ASP A 21 58.62 -55.04 82.19
C ASP A 21 59.30 -55.23 80.82
N ILE A 22 60.57 -54.81 80.75
CA ILE A 22 61.55 -55.40 79.82
C ILE A 22 62.23 -56.59 80.53
N ALA A 23 61.55 -57.75 80.58
CA ALA A 23 62.17 -59.02 80.97
C ALA A 23 61.36 -60.23 80.47
N GLY A 24 62.01 -61.15 79.73
CA GLY A 24 61.65 -62.57 79.78
C GLY A 24 60.52 -63.12 78.90
N ALA A 25 60.00 -62.40 77.89
CA ALA A 25 59.02 -62.97 76.94
C ALA A 25 59.63 -63.19 75.54
N THR A 26 59.99 -64.42 75.21
CA THR A 26 60.38 -64.86 73.85
C THR A 26 59.17 -64.88 72.91
N ARG A 27 58.70 -63.69 72.54
CA ARG A 27 57.65 -63.52 71.54
C ARG A 27 58.21 -63.89 70.17
N VAL A 28 57.93 -65.10 69.71
CA VAL A 28 58.28 -65.58 68.37
C VAL A 28 57.61 -64.69 67.34
N VAL A 29 58.38 -63.76 66.77
CA VAL A 29 57.91 -62.89 65.69
C VAL A 29 57.75 -63.75 64.44
N ALA A 30 56.53 -63.87 63.94
CA ALA A 30 56.26 -64.58 62.69
C ALA A 30 57.08 -63.97 61.55
N LYS A 31 57.53 -64.78 60.59
CA LYS A 31 58.37 -64.29 59.48
C LYS A 31 57.72 -63.10 58.73
N SER A 32 56.39 -63.15 58.55
CA SER A 32 55.57 -62.05 58.03
C SER A 32 55.74 -60.73 58.78
N ASP A 33 55.76 -60.78 60.11
CA ASP A 33 55.81 -59.60 60.96
C ASP A 33 57.23 -59.05 61.00
N LEU A 34 58.22 -59.93 60.97
CA LEU A 34 59.65 -59.59 60.86
C LEU A 34 59.95 -58.92 59.51
N GLU A 35 59.34 -59.39 58.43
CA GLU A 35 59.41 -58.77 57.10
C GLU A 35 58.66 -57.43 57.03
N GLN A 36 57.47 -57.32 57.63
CA GLN A 36 56.75 -56.04 57.75
C GLN A 36 57.52 -55.00 58.57
N ILE A 37 58.16 -55.41 59.67
CA ILE A 37 59.01 -54.53 60.48
C ILE A 37 60.22 -54.08 59.66
N LYS A 38 60.89 -55.00 58.94
CA LYS A 38 62.00 -54.65 58.04
C LYS A 38 61.57 -53.67 56.95
N GLN A 39 60.42 -53.88 56.30
CA GLN A 39 59.90 -52.98 55.26
C GLN A 39 59.52 -51.59 55.82
N ARG A 40 58.99 -51.51 57.05
CA ARG A 40 58.65 -50.24 57.72
C ARG A 40 59.87 -49.50 58.29
N ALA A 41 60.96 -50.21 58.58
CA ALA A 41 62.20 -49.64 59.10
C ALA A 41 63.15 -49.10 58.01
N VAL A 42 62.82 -49.28 56.73
CA VAL A 42 63.57 -48.66 55.64
C VAL A 42 63.38 -47.14 55.68
N ILE A 43 64.48 -46.41 55.93
CA ILE A 43 64.51 -44.95 55.83
C ILE A 43 64.41 -44.58 54.34
N LEU A 44 63.19 -44.41 53.85
CA LEU A 44 62.90 -43.94 52.51
C LEU A 44 63.41 -42.50 52.36
N THR A 45 64.16 -42.25 51.30
CA THR A 45 64.48 -40.87 50.89
C THR A 45 63.20 -40.16 50.44
N ASP A 46 63.14 -38.83 50.59
CA ASP A 46 61.97 -38.02 50.19
C ASP A 46 61.52 -38.25 48.74
N ALA A 47 62.47 -38.56 47.85
CA ALA A 47 62.18 -38.93 46.46
C ALA A 47 61.41 -40.26 46.36
N ALA A 48 61.87 -41.31 47.05
CA ALA A 48 61.22 -42.62 47.06
C ALA A 48 59.84 -42.57 47.75
N ALA A 49 59.70 -41.79 48.83
CA ALA A 49 58.43 -41.57 49.49
C ALA A 49 57.39 -40.88 48.58
N ARG A 50 57.83 -39.94 47.72
CA ARG A 50 56.97 -39.30 46.71
C ARG A 50 56.56 -40.25 45.60
N GLN A 51 57.47 -41.07 45.07
CA GLN A 51 57.15 -42.08 44.06
C GLN A 51 56.14 -43.11 44.58
N LEU A 52 56.37 -43.68 45.77
CA LEU A 52 55.44 -44.64 46.38
C LEU A 52 54.04 -44.04 46.62
N LYS A 53 53.97 -42.74 46.93
CA LYS A 53 52.70 -42.00 47.05
C LYS A 53 52.02 -41.82 45.68
N GLN A 54 52.76 -41.45 44.63
CA GLN A 54 52.24 -41.33 43.27
C GLN A 54 51.72 -42.66 42.72
N GLU A 55 52.45 -43.76 42.92
CA GLU A 55 52.00 -45.11 42.54
C GLU A 55 50.72 -45.51 43.27
N ARG A 56 50.64 -45.24 44.57
CA ARG A 56 49.45 -45.51 45.39
C ARG A 56 48.25 -44.64 45.01
N GLU A 57 48.49 -43.39 44.59
CA GLU A 57 47.46 -42.50 44.03
C GLU A 57 47.02 -42.96 42.64
N ALA A 58 47.93 -43.43 41.78
CA ALA A 58 47.61 -44.00 40.47
C ALA A 58 46.77 -45.29 40.59
N GLN A 59 47.12 -46.19 41.50
CA GLN A 59 46.31 -47.39 41.80
C GLN A 59 44.93 -47.03 42.37
N GLN A 60 44.84 -46.00 43.22
CA GLN A 60 43.55 -45.48 43.70
C GLN A 60 42.76 -44.78 42.60
N ALA A 61 43.41 -44.12 41.64
CA ALA A 61 42.76 -43.50 40.49
C ALA A 61 42.18 -44.56 39.54
N ALA A 62 42.97 -45.60 39.22
CA ALA A 62 42.53 -46.73 38.38
C ALA A 62 41.31 -47.45 38.99
N THR A 63 41.35 -47.79 40.28
CA THR A 63 40.22 -48.43 40.98
C THR A 63 38.99 -47.51 41.13
N ARG A 64 39.18 -46.18 41.18
CA ARG A 64 38.07 -45.20 41.17
C ARG A 64 37.52 -44.94 39.76
N HIS A 65 38.27 -45.19 38.69
CA HIS A 65 37.90 -44.85 37.32
C HIS A 65 36.54 -45.47 36.93
N GLU A 66 36.37 -46.78 37.13
CA GLU A 66 35.10 -47.47 36.84
C GLU A 66 33.90 -46.98 37.68
N SER A 67 34.16 -46.47 38.90
CA SER A 67 33.12 -45.87 39.74
C SER A 67 32.74 -44.48 39.24
N GLN A 68 33.73 -43.70 38.81
CA GLN A 68 33.52 -42.37 38.22
C GLN A 68 32.82 -42.45 36.87
N GLU A 69 33.17 -43.40 36.00
CA GLU A 69 32.44 -43.64 34.75
C GLU A 69 30.98 -44.05 34.99
N ARG A 70 30.72 -44.98 35.92
CA ARG A 70 29.35 -45.34 36.29
C ARG A 70 28.56 -44.14 36.80
N LYS A 71 29.18 -43.26 37.59
CA LYS A 71 28.57 -41.99 38.03
C LYS A 71 28.32 -41.04 36.86
N ARG A 72 29.26 -40.86 35.92
CA ARG A 72 29.09 -40.03 34.72
C ARG A 72 27.91 -40.53 33.86
N ARG A 73 27.86 -41.83 33.54
CA ARG A 73 26.76 -42.44 32.78
C ARG A 73 25.40 -42.32 33.50
N MET A 74 25.37 -42.33 34.84
CA MET A 74 24.14 -42.06 35.61
C MET A 74 23.73 -40.59 35.55
N MET A 75 24.67 -39.65 35.67
CA MET A 75 24.41 -38.20 35.53
C MET A 75 23.91 -37.85 34.13
N GLU A 76 24.51 -38.42 33.08
CA GLU A 76 24.08 -38.26 31.68
C GLU A 76 22.65 -38.77 31.47
N LYS A 77 22.32 -39.96 32.00
CA LYS A 77 20.95 -40.49 31.99
C LYS A 77 19.98 -39.61 32.76
N GLU A 78 20.38 -39.05 33.89
CA GLU A 78 19.54 -38.15 34.67
C GLU A 78 19.28 -36.83 33.93
N ILE A 79 20.30 -36.25 33.30
CA ILE A 79 20.17 -35.05 32.44
C ILE A 79 19.23 -35.34 31.26
N ALA A 80 19.36 -36.51 30.60
CA ALA A 80 18.46 -36.90 29.52
C ALA A 80 17.01 -37.10 29.98
N VAL A 81 16.79 -37.67 31.17
CA VAL A 81 15.44 -37.80 31.76
C VAL A 81 14.86 -36.44 32.15
N ARG A 82 15.67 -35.52 32.71
CA ARG A 82 15.25 -34.14 33.00
C ARG A 82 14.86 -33.40 31.70
N ALA A 83 15.69 -33.48 30.66
CA ALA A 83 15.39 -32.88 29.36
C ALA A 83 14.09 -33.41 28.74
N ARG A 84 13.84 -34.73 28.79
CA ARG A 84 12.55 -35.32 28.34
C ARG A 84 11.35 -34.85 29.16
N ARG A 85 11.51 -34.66 30.48
CA ARG A 85 10.46 -34.09 31.34
C ARG A 85 10.18 -32.62 31.01
N GLU A 86 11.22 -31.81 30.77
CA GLU A 86 11.07 -30.42 30.31
C GLU A 86 10.36 -30.34 28.96
N GLN A 87 10.72 -31.21 27.99
CA GLN A 87 10.06 -31.31 26.69
C GLN A 87 8.58 -31.68 26.86
N SER A 88 8.27 -32.75 27.60
CA SER A 88 6.89 -33.18 27.85
C SER A 88 6.05 -32.12 28.57
N ALA A 89 6.64 -31.35 29.51
CA ALA A 89 5.95 -30.23 30.16
C ALA A 89 5.68 -29.08 29.18
N MET A 90 6.64 -28.74 28.31
CA MET A 90 6.46 -27.73 27.27
C MET A 90 5.39 -28.15 26.24
N GLU A 91 5.37 -29.42 25.84
CA GLU A 91 4.35 -29.98 24.94
C GLU A 91 2.95 -29.93 25.58
N LEU A 92 2.83 -30.31 26.87
CA LEU A 92 1.58 -30.24 27.62
C LEU A 92 1.03 -28.79 27.68
N GLU A 93 1.89 -27.80 27.93
CA GLU A 93 1.50 -26.39 27.91
C GLU A 93 1.04 -25.94 26.51
N LEU A 94 1.76 -26.31 25.44
CA LEU A 94 1.38 -25.97 24.07
C LEU A 94 0.09 -26.69 23.64
N GLU A 95 -0.19 -27.88 24.17
CA GLU A 95 -1.49 -28.55 23.99
C GLU A 95 -2.62 -27.86 24.75
N ALA A 96 -2.36 -27.37 25.97
CA ALA A 96 -3.32 -26.56 26.72
C ALA A 96 -3.59 -25.25 25.98
N ASP A 97 -2.56 -24.57 25.47
CA ASP A 97 -2.68 -23.41 24.60
C ASP A 97 -3.50 -23.73 23.35
N ARG A 98 -3.31 -24.89 22.70
CA ARG A 98 -4.12 -25.34 21.55
C ARG A 98 -5.59 -25.57 21.90
N LYS A 99 -5.89 -26.10 23.09
CA LYS A 99 -7.25 -26.42 23.55
C LYS A 99 -7.99 -25.22 24.16
N ALA A 100 -7.28 -24.20 24.62
CA ALA A 100 -7.88 -22.98 25.16
C ALA A 100 -8.80 -22.29 24.14
N LEU A 101 -9.87 -21.64 24.59
CA LEU A 101 -10.72 -20.83 23.71
C LEU A 101 -9.98 -19.55 23.29
N LEU A 102 -10.20 -19.13 22.04
CA LEU A 102 -9.60 -17.90 21.51
C LEU A 102 -10.30 -16.67 22.09
N THR A 103 -9.58 -15.84 22.83
CA THR A 103 -10.11 -14.62 23.43
C THR A 103 -9.96 -13.45 22.45
N GLY A 104 -10.98 -12.61 22.30
CA GLY A 104 -10.92 -11.44 21.40
C GLY A 104 -9.72 -10.50 21.66
N ASN A 105 -9.34 -10.35 22.93
CA ASN A 105 -8.18 -9.57 23.34
C ASN A 105 -6.85 -10.16 22.86
N GLU A 106 -6.73 -11.49 22.77
CA GLU A 106 -5.51 -12.16 22.30
C GLU A 106 -5.30 -11.91 20.81
N VAL A 107 -6.37 -11.92 20.01
CA VAL A 107 -6.31 -11.55 18.59
C VAL A 107 -5.97 -10.07 18.42
N ALA A 108 -6.54 -9.19 19.23
CA ALA A 108 -6.30 -7.75 19.18
C ALA A 108 -4.84 -7.39 19.50
N ASN A 109 -4.28 -7.95 20.58
CA ASN A 109 -2.89 -7.72 20.99
C ASN A 109 -1.87 -8.20 19.94
N ASN A 110 -2.21 -9.25 19.19
CA ASN A 110 -1.32 -9.88 18.23
C ASN A 110 -1.53 -9.41 16.77
N GLN A 111 -2.32 -8.38 16.50
CA GLN A 111 -2.52 -7.81 15.13
C GLN A 111 -1.22 -7.36 14.41
N HIS A 112 -0.09 -7.31 15.11
CA HIS A 112 1.21 -7.03 14.54
C HIS A 112 1.80 -8.24 13.76
N LEU A 113 1.38 -9.46 14.09
CA LEU A 113 1.81 -10.70 13.43
C LEU A 113 1.46 -10.73 11.94
N GLU A 114 2.41 -11.14 11.10
CA GLU A 114 2.23 -11.17 9.65
C GLU A 114 1.23 -12.23 9.22
N SER A 115 1.24 -13.39 9.89
CA SER A 115 0.25 -14.46 9.71
C SER A 115 -1.19 -13.93 9.85
N LEU A 116 -1.50 -13.24 10.95
CA LEU A 116 -2.82 -12.69 11.25
C LEU A 116 -3.23 -11.60 10.25
N ARG A 117 -2.30 -10.74 9.82
CA ARG A 117 -2.55 -9.76 8.76
C ARG A 117 -2.88 -10.41 7.43
N LYS A 118 -2.16 -11.47 7.05
CA LYS A 118 -2.41 -12.22 5.81
C LYS A 118 -3.74 -12.98 5.87
N ILE A 119 -4.09 -13.59 6.99
CA ILE A 119 -5.41 -14.20 7.22
C ILE A 119 -6.52 -13.17 7.02
N ASN A 120 -6.43 -11.99 7.65
CA ASN A 120 -7.42 -10.93 7.50
C ASN A 120 -7.52 -10.41 6.05
N SER A 121 -6.39 -10.26 5.36
CA SER A 121 -6.34 -9.88 3.94
C SER A 121 -7.07 -10.90 3.04
N LEU A 122 -6.81 -12.20 3.23
CA LEU A 122 -7.48 -13.28 2.48
C LEU A 122 -8.98 -13.36 2.82
N ALA A 123 -9.35 -13.20 4.08
CA ALA A 123 -10.74 -13.16 4.51
C ALA A 123 -11.51 -12.00 3.87
N MET A 124 -10.90 -10.81 3.81
CA MET A 124 -11.49 -9.65 3.13
C MET A 124 -11.64 -9.89 1.62
N ALA A 125 -10.60 -10.40 0.96
CA ALA A 125 -10.66 -10.75 -0.46
C ALA A 125 -11.79 -11.75 -0.77
N ALA A 126 -11.92 -12.81 0.03
CA ALA A 126 -12.97 -13.81 -0.14
C ALA A 126 -14.40 -13.21 -0.01
N THR A 127 -14.62 -12.31 0.96
CA THR A 127 -15.90 -11.57 1.05
C THR A 127 -16.11 -10.56 -0.08
N GLY A 128 -15.02 -9.99 -0.62
CA GLY A 128 -15.06 -9.10 -1.77
C GLY A 128 -15.51 -9.81 -3.03
N TYR A 129 -14.94 -10.99 -3.32
CA TYR A 129 -15.35 -11.80 -4.48
C TYR A 129 -16.81 -12.25 -4.38
N GLN A 130 -17.26 -12.73 -3.21
CA GLN A 130 -18.68 -13.03 -2.97
C GLN A 130 -19.59 -11.84 -3.28
N LEU A 131 -19.21 -10.62 -2.85
CA LEU A 131 -19.99 -9.41 -3.11
C LEU A 131 -19.99 -9.03 -4.60
N CYS A 132 -18.86 -9.20 -5.29
CA CYS A 132 -18.77 -8.95 -6.74
C CYS A 132 -19.69 -9.88 -7.54
N ASP A 133 -19.78 -11.17 -7.19
CA ASP A 133 -20.68 -12.12 -7.84
C ASP A 133 -22.15 -11.74 -7.61
N ALA A 134 -22.54 -11.47 -6.36
CA ALA A 134 -23.91 -11.05 -6.02
C ALA A 134 -24.31 -9.73 -6.71
N LEU A 135 -23.38 -8.78 -6.85
CA LEU A 135 -23.61 -7.54 -7.61
C LEU A 135 -23.77 -7.81 -9.12
N ARG A 136 -23.06 -8.79 -9.67
CA ARG A 136 -23.16 -9.20 -11.08
C ARG A 136 -24.50 -9.87 -11.38
N GLU A 137 -24.98 -10.76 -10.50
CA GLU A 137 -26.30 -11.38 -10.62
C GLU A 137 -27.41 -10.31 -10.59
N HIS A 138 -27.40 -9.42 -9.59
CA HIS A 138 -28.36 -8.32 -9.49
C HIS A 138 -28.25 -7.32 -10.67
N GLN A 139 -27.07 -7.13 -11.28
CA GLN A 139 -26.93 -6.36 -12.51
C GLN A 139 -27.60 -7.05 -13.71
N GLN A 140 -27.48 -8.38 -13.83
CA GLN A 140 -28.16 -9.16 -14.86
C GLN A 140 -29.69 -9.12 -14.69
N GLU A 141 -30.19 -9.25 -13.45
CA GLU A 141 -31.62 -9.08 -13.15
C GLU A 141 -32.14 -7.71 -13.58
N ARG A 142 -31.41 -6.63 -13.26
CA ARG A 142 -31.75 -5.26 -13.70
C ARG A 142 -31.81 -5.16 -15.23
N GLN A 143 -30.82 -5.69 -15.94
CA GLN A 143 -30.80 -5.70 -17.41
C GLN A 143 -32.01 -6.46 -17.98
N MET A 144 -32.40 -7.58 -17.38
CA MET A 144 -33.59 -8.34 -17.81
C MET A 144 -34.89 -7.57 -17.55
N ILE A 145 -34.99 -6.84 -16.44
CA ILE A 145 -36.13 -5.96 -16.12
C ILE A 145 -36.20 -4.78 -17.09
N GLU A 146 -35.09 -4.09 -17.35
CA GLU A 146 -34.99 -2.99 -18.31
C GLU A 146 -35.32 -3.44 -19.74
N ALA A 147 -34.79 -4.57 -20.19
CA ALA A 147 -35.12 -5.15 -21.49
C ALA A 147 -36.62 -5.48 -21.61
N ARG A 148 -37.23 -6.06 -20.56
CA ARG A 148 -38.68 -6.31 -20.52
C ARG A 148 -39.49 -5.00 -20.57
N TYR A 149 -39.06 -3.98 -19.85
CA TYR A 149 -39.70 -2.66 -19.84
C TYR A 149 -39.65 -2.01 -21.23
N ASN A 150 -38.49 -2.03 -21.89
CA ASN A 150 -38.31 -1.48 -23.23
C ASN A 150 -39.17 -2.23 -24.27
N ASN A 151 -39.18 -3.57 -24.24
CA ASN A 151 -40.03 -4.39 -25.12
C ASN A 151 -41.53 -4.05 -24.99
N ILE A 152 -41.99 -3.72 -23.77
CA ILE A 152 -43.38 -3.28 -23.54
C ILE A 152 -43.62 -1.90 -24.16
N HIS A 153 -42.68 -0.96 -24.00
CA HIS A 153 -42.78 0.39 -24.56
C HIS A 153 -42.77 0.37 -26.10
N ASP A 154 -41.87 -0.39 -26.70
CA ASP A 154 -41.80 -0.57 -28.16
C ASP A 154 -43.11 -1.16 -28.71
N SER A 155 -43.73 -2.11 -27.99
CA SER A 155 -45.05 -2.67 -28.35
C SER A 155 -46.18 -1.63 -28.28
N ILE A 156 -46.15 -0.71 -27.31
CA ILE A 156 -47.12 0.38 -27.19
C ILE A 156 -46.93 1.38 -28.33
N MET A 157 -45.70 1.82 -28.58
CA MET A 157 -45.34 2.76 -29.64
C MET A 157 -45.71 2.21 -31.03
N GLU A 158 -45.42 0.95 -31.31
CA GLU A 158 -45.79 0.30 -32.57
C GLU A 158 -47.32 0.17 -32.72
N ARG A 159 -48.07 -0.04 -31.62
CA ARG A 159 -49.54 -0.05 -31.63
C ARG A 159 -50.13 1.33 -31.89
N GLU A 160 -49.48 2.40 -31.45
CA GLU A 160 -49.87 3.78 -31.76
C GLU A 160 -49.57 4.14 -33.20
N ARG A 161 -48.34 3.85 -33.68
CA ARG A 161 -47.96 4.01 -35.08
C ARG A 161 -48.93 3.32 -36.03
N ARG A 162 -49.33 2.07 -35.72
CA ARG A 162 -50.32 1.32 -36.51
C ARG A 162 -51.71 1.98 -36.49
N ARG A 163 -52.18 2.44 -35.32
CA ARG A 163 -53.47 3.14 -35.19
C ARG A 163 -53.48 4.43 -36.01
N ASP A 164 -52.41 5.21 -36.02
CA ASP A 164 -52.34 6.45 -36.79
C ASP A 164 -52.20 6.23 -38.30
N ILE A 165 -51.48 5.18 -38.72
CA ILE A 165 -51.49 4.73 -40.12
C ILE A 165 -52.91 4.33 -40.53
N GLN A 166 -53.64 3.60 -39.68
CA GLN A 166 -55.02 3.19 -39.98
C GLN A 166 -55.95 4.40 -40.12
N LYS A 167 -55.95 5.34 -39.15
CA LYS A 167 -56.74 6.59 -39.23
C LYS A 167 -56.49 7.36 -40.53
N ARG A 168 -55.24 7.42 -41.01
CA ARG A 168 -54.90 8.09 -42.28
C ARG A 168 -55.51 7.36 -43.47
N LYS A 169 -55.42 6.03 -43.51
CA LYS A 169 -56.07 5.20 -44.55
C LYS A 169 -57.59 5.36 -44.53
N ASP A 170 -58.20 5.36 -43.35
CA ASP A 170 -59.65 5.53 -43.20
C ASP A 170 -60.09 6.90 -43.73
N ALA A 171 -59.36 7.97 -43.38
CA ALA A 171 -59.59 9.31 -43.90
C ALA A 171 -59.37 9.43 -45.43
N GLU A 172 -58.39 8.73 -46.00
CA GLU A 172 -58.18 8.64 -47.46
C GLU A 172 -59.33 7.89 -48.15
N VAL A 173 -59.83 6.81 -47.56
CA VAL A 173 -61.00 6.05 -48.06
C VAL A 173 -62.26 6.91 -48.02
N GLU A 174 -62.52 7.61 -46.91
CA GLU A 174 -63.63 8.57 -46.82
C GLU A 174 -63.52 9.70 -47.86
N ALA A 175 -62.33 10.28 -48.01
CA ALA A 175 -62.09 11.33 -48.99
C ALA A 175 -62.27 10.81 -50.43
N HIS A 176 -61.90 9.55 -50.70
CA HIS A 176 -62.14 8.91 -51.98
C HIS A 176 -63.63 8.66 -52.22
N ALA A 177 -64.38 8.16 -51.22
CA ALA A 177 -65.82 7.96 -51.31
C ALA A 177 -66.55 9.27 -51.63
N LYS A 178 -66.24 10.36 -50.90
CA LYS A 178 -66.79 11.71 -51.15
C LYS A 178 -66.48 12.22 -52.57
N ARG A 179 -65.28 11.94 -53.11
CA ARG A 179 -64.95 12.25 -54.52
C ARG A 179 -65.78 11.44 -55.52
N MET A 180 -66.04 10.16 -55.23
CA MET A 180 -66.85 9.30 -56.09
C MET A 180 -68.33 9.69 -56.07
N GLU A 181 -68.86 10.12 -54.92
CA GLU A 181 -70.21 10.70 -54.80
C GLU A 181 -70.32 12.01 -55.58
N ALA A 182 -69.39 12.95 -55.38
CA ALA A 182 -69.35 14.20 -56.13
C ALA A 182 -69.24 13.97 -57.65
N ARG A 183 -68.46 12.97 -58.07
CA ARG A 183 -68.37 12.55 -59.48
C ARG A 183 -69.72 12.07 -60.03
N LYS A 184 -70.45 11.22 -59.31
CA LYS A 184 -71.79 10.74 -59.74
C LYS A 184 -72.76 11.91 -59.92
N ILE A 185 -72.79 12.85 -58.97
CA ILE A 185 -73.65 14.05 -59.06
C ILE A 185 -73.29 14.89 -60.29
N LEU A 186 -72.01 15.03 -60.63
CA LEU A 186 -71.59 15.74 -61.86
C LEU A 186 -71.98 14.98 -63.13
N GLU A 187 -71.85 13.64 -63.15
CA GLU A 187 -72.30 12.79 -64.27
C GLU A 187 -73.82 12.91 -64.49
N GLU A 188 -74.62 12.93 -63.41
CA GLU A 188 -76.07 13.20 -63.45
C GLU A 188 -76.39 14.60 -63.99
N GLN A 189 -75.70 15.64 -63.51
CA GLN A 189 -75.87 17.02 -64.00
C GLN A 189 -75.50 17.18 -65.48
N ILE A 190 -74.47 16.49 -65.96
CA ILE A 190 -74.11 16.46 -67.37
C ILE A 190 -75.20 15.76 -68.19
N ALA A 191 -75.68 14.60 -67.73
CA ALA A 191 -76.77 13.89 -68.38
C ALA A 191 -78.05 14.75 -68.48
N ASP A 192 -78.40 15.49 -67.43
CA ASP A 192 -79.57 16.37 -67.43
C ASP A 192 -79.38 17.64 -68.27
N ARG A 193 -78.17 18.20 -68.36
CA ARG A 193 -77.84 19.25 -69.34
C ARG A 193 -77.98 18.74 -70.77
N ASN A 194 -77.49 17.54 -71.06
CA ASN A 194 -77.61 16.93 -72.38
C ASN A 194 -79.08 16.69 -72.75
N LYS A 195 -79.91 16.17 -71.81
CA LYS A 195 -81.37 16.06 -72.01
C LYS A 195 -82.04 17.41 -72.29
N LYS A 196 -81.59 18.49 -71.64
CA LYS A 196 -82.12 19.85 -71.91
C LYS A 196 -81.70 20.35 -73.29
N ALA A 197 -80.44 20.19 -73.68
CA ALA A 197 -79.94 20.56 -75.00
C ALA A 197 -80.71 19.85 -76.12
N ILE A 198 -80.97 18.55 -75.98
CA ILE A 198 -81.77 17.77 -76.94
C ILE A 198 -83.20 18.35 -77.07
N ARG A 199 -83.87 18.66 -75.95
CA ARG A 199 -85.21 19.30 -75.99
C ARG A 199 -85.20 20.69 -76.62
N GLU A 200 -84.12 21.46 -76.44
CA GLU A 200 -83.96 22.77 -77.08
C GLU A 200 -83.73 22.63 -78.59
N GLU A 201 -83.01 21.61 -79.05
CA GLU A 201 -82.86 21.27 -80.47
C GLU A 201 -84.18 20.78 -81.08
N GLU A 202 -84.93 19.92 -80.38
CA GLU A 202 -86.28 19.51 -80.77
C GLU A 202 -87.23 20.72 -80.89
N ALA A 203 -87.20 21.65 -79.92
CA ALA A 203 -88.00 22.87 -79.97
C ALA A 203 -87.64 23.76 -81.17
N LYS A 204 -86.34 23.97 -81.42
CA LYS A 204 -85.85 24.70 -82.60
C LYS A 204 -86.27 24.03 -83.91
N ALA A 205 -86.26 22.70 -83.99
CA ALA A 205 -86.72 21.95 -85.16
C ALA A 205 -88.24 22.13 -85.39
N ILE A 206 -89.04 22.15 -84.32
CA ILE A 206 -90.49 22.44 -84.39
C ILE A 206 -90.74 23.88 -84.85
N GLU A 207 -89.97 24.85 -84.35
CA GLU A 207 -90.06 26.26 -84.78
C GLU A 207 -89.64 26.45 -86.23
N ALA A 208 -88.52 25.86 -86.66
CA ALA A 208 -88.10 25.85 -88.06
C ALA A 208 -89.18 25.23 -88.96
N HIS A 209 -89.83 24.14 -88.53
CA HIS A 209 -90.94 23.56 -89.28
C HIS A 209 -92.18 24.49 -89.33
N LYS A 210 -92.50 25.22 -88.25
CA LYS A 210 -93.56 26.25 -88.28
C LYS A 210 -93.23 27.37 -89.27
N ILE A 211 -92.00 27.87 -89.24
CA ILE A 211 -91.50 28.92 -90.13
C ILE A 211 -91.57 28.47 -91.60
N LEU A 212 -91.18 27.22 -91.90
CA LEU A 212 -91.33 26.64 -93.25
C LEU A 212 -92.79 26.51 -93.68
N LYS A 213 -93.73 26.23 -92.77
CA LYS A 213 -95.17 26.24 -93.09
C LYS A 213 -95.66 27.66 -93.40
N THR A 214 -95.23 28.68 -92.66
CA THR A 214 -95.61 30.07 -92.94
C THR A 214 -95.00 30.58 -94.26
N TYR A 215 -93.75 30.20 -94.59
CA TYR A 215 -93.18 30.53 -95.91
C TYR A 215 -93.99 29.94 -97.06
N LYS A 216 -94.40 28.66 -96.98
CA LYS A 216 -95.28 28.05 -97.99
C LYS A 216 -96.65 28.72 -98.11
N GLN A 217 -97.18 29.27 -97.01
CA GLN A 217 -98.40 30.08 -97.05
C GLN A 217 -98.16 31.42 -97.75
N TYR A 218 -97.03 32.09 -97.48
CA TYR A 218 -96.66 33.31 -98.18
C TYR A 218 -96.39 33.09 -99.67
N GLU A 219 -95.74 32.00 -100.08
CA GLU A 219 -95.55 31.64 -101.49
C GLU A 219 -96.90 31.50 -102.23
N LEU A 220 -97.90 30.86 -101.60
CA LEU A 220 -99.26 30.73 -102.16
C LEU A 220 -100.00 32.08 -102.21
N GLU A 221 -99.84 32.95 -101.20
CA GLU A 221 -100.37 34.31 -101.25
C GLU A 221 -99.68 35.19 -102.30
N GLU A 222 -98.37 35.03 -102.48
CA GLU A 222 -97.59 35.79 -103.45
C GLU A 222 -97.93 35.38 -104.87
N GLN A 223 -98.13 34.08 -105.15
CA GLN A 223 -98.68 33.61 -106.42
C GLN A 223 -100.04 34.26 -106.74
N ARG A 224 -100.97 34.28 -105.77
CA ARG A 224 -102.26 34.98 -105.91
C ARG A 224 -102.10 36.49 -106.12
N LYS A 225 -101.14 37.14 -105.45
CA LYS A 225 -100.83 38.57 -105.64
C LYS A 225 -100.21 38.82 -107.02
N ILE A 226 -99.39 37.92 -107.56
CA ILE A 226 -98.82 38.00 -108.92
C ILE A 226 -99.93 37.87 -109.98
N GLU A 227 -100.89 36.98 -109.79
CA GLU A 227 -102.07 36.87 -110.66
C GLU A 227 -102.89 38.17 -110.66
N GLN A 228 -103.25 38.69 -109.48
CA GLN A 228 -103.94 39.98 -109.36
C GLN A 228 -103.12 41.17 -109.89
N GLN A 229 -101.78 41.14 -109.77
CA GLN A 229 -100.93 42.15 -110.37
C GLN A 229 -100.86 42.03 -111.89
N ARG A 230 -100.92 40.82 -112.48
CA ARG A 230 -101.01 40.66 -113.94
C ARG A 230 -102.31 41.24 -114.51
N GLU A 231 -103.42 41.12 -113.78
CA GLU A 231 -104.68 41.77 -114.14
C GLU A 231 -104.55 43.30 -114.06
N LYS A 232 -104.08 43.84 -112.92
CA LYS A 232 -103.86 45.28 -112.74
C LYS A 232 -102.78 45.86 -113.68
N GLN A 233 -101.79 45.08 -114.10
CA GLN A 233 -100.79 45.49 -115.09
C GLN A 233 -101.39 45.66 -116.48
N LYS A 234 -102.38 44.83 -116.88
CA LYS A 234 -103.12 45.04 -118.14
C LYS A 234 -103.92 46.34 -118.11
N GLU A 235 -104.49 46.69 -116.95
CA GLU A 235 -105.23 47.94 -116.76
C GLU A 235 -104.31 49.17 -116.72
N THR A 236 -103.19 49.10 -115.99
CA THR A 236 -102.24 50.21 -115.85
C THR A 236 -101.36 50.42 -117.09
N MET A 237 -101.02 49.38 -117.86
CA MET A 237 -100.41 49.56 -119.20
C MET A 237 -101.30 50.41 -120.12
N ARG A 238 -102.61 50.32 -119.97
CA ARG A 238 -103.60 51.15 -120.68
C ARG A 238 -103.56 52.63 -120.26
N GLN A 239 -103.05 52.93 -119.07
CA GLN A 239 -102.94 54.28 -118.48
C GLN A 239 -101.53 54.88 -118.58
N VAL A 240 -100.47 54.07 -118.46
CA VAL A 240 -99.07 54.53 -118.57
C VAL A 240 -98.73 54.97 -119.99
N ALA A 241 -99.34 54.33 -120.98
CA ALA A 241 -99.34 54.80 -122.38
C ALA A 241 -99.89 56.23 -122.54
N GLN A 242 -100.65 56.76 -121.57
CA GLN A 242 -101.20 58.13 -121.59
C GLN A 242 -100.36 59.14 -120.76
N THR A 243 -99.30 58.69 -120.06
CA THR A 243 -98.54 59.53 -119.11
C THR A 243 -97.04 59.59 -119.35
N ASN A 244 -96.41 58.60 -119.97
CA ASN A 244 -95.00 58.70 -120.38
C ASN A 244 -94.74 59.84 -121.39
N ASP A 245 -95.78 60.28 -122.10
CA ASP A 245 -95.76 61.48 -122.95
C ASP A 245 -95.45 62.79 -122.19
N ARG A 246 -95.40 62.80 -120.85
CA ARG A 246 -95.28 64.03 -120.03
C ARG A 246 -93.94 64.26 -119.31
N ILE A 247 -93.16 63.23 -118.94
CA ILE A 247 -92.09 63.37 -117.91
C ILE A 247 -90.68 63.70 -118.44
N LYS A 248 -90.45 63.68 -119.76
CA LYS A 248 -89.11 63.72 -120.41
C LYS A 248 -88.33 65.05 -120.32
N HIS A 249 -88.55 65.88 -119.29
CA HIS A 249 -88.27 67.33 -119.32
C HIS A 249 -87.47 67.94 -118.14
N MET A 250 -86.82 67.15 -117.26
CA MET A 250 -86.35 67.66 -115.94
C MET A 250 -84.82 67.75 -115.65
N LYS A 251 -84.24 66.80 -114.88
CA LYS A 251 -83.38 67.17 -113.73
C LYS A 251 -82.10 66.33 -113.53
N GLU A 252 -81.03 66.98 -113.03
CA GLU A 252 -79.76 66.41 -112.52
C GLU A 252 -79.26 67.16 -111.24
N GLU A 253 -78.09 66.83 -110.66
CA GLU A 253 -77.63 67.20 -109.29
C GLU A 253 -76.08 67.43 -109.17
N MET A 254 -75.55 67.71 -107.96
CA MET A 254 -74.17 68.19 -107.70
C MET A 254 -73.51 67.59 -106.42
N ALA A 255 -72.21 67.27 -106.42
CA ALA A 255 -71.41 66.88 -105.23
C ALA A 255 -69.88 67.00 -105.45
N VAL A 256 -69.04 67.36 -104.44
CA VAL A 256 -67.58 67.55 -104.67
C VAL A 256 -66.56 67.49 -103.48
N ARG A 257 -66.95 67.48 -102.18
CA ARG A 257 -66.12 68.09 -101.09
C ARG A 257 -65.29 67.21 -100.09
N GLU A 258 -65.64 67.19 -98.79
CA GLU A 258 -64.70 67.39 -97.64
C GLU A 258 -63.60 66.34 -97.32
N LYS A 259 -62.46 66.81 -96.75
CA LYS A 259 -61.35 66.09 -96.05
C LYS A 259 -60.46 67.07 -95.23
N LYS A 260 -59.65 66.59 -94.26
CA LYS A 260 -58.44 67.31 -93.73
C LYS A 260 -57.30 66.43 -93.16
N GLU A 261 -56.93 66.53 -91.86
CA GLU A 261 -55.56 66.26 -91.30
C GLU A 261 -55.54 65.51 -89.94
N GLU A 262 -54.38 64.94 -89.55
CA GLU A 262 -54.11 64.24 -88.26
C GLU A 262 -52.60 64.33 -87.86
N LEU A 263 -52.23 64.25 -86.56
CA LEU A 263 -50.82 64.08 -86.09
C LEU A 263 -50.70 63.64 -84.59
N ALA A 264 -49.50 63.22 -84.14
CA ALA A 264 -49.19 62.77 -82.76
C ALA A 264 -47.71 63.03 -82.33
N ALA A 265 -47.33 62.75 -81.06
CA ALA A 265 -45.99 63.02 -80.49
C ALA A 265 -45.55 62.05 -79.35
N ALA A 266 -44.26 62.04 -78.98
CA ALA A 266 -43.60 60.98 -78.17
C ALA A 266 -42.25 61.38 -77.48
N ALA A 267 -42.10 61.38 -76.13
CA ALA A 267 -40.85 61.91 -75.50
C ALA A 267 -40.30 61.43 -74.11
N TYR A 268 -40.98 60.67 -73.23
CA TYR A 268 -40.62 60.65 -71.77
C TYR A 268 -39.69 59.52 -71.22
N LEU A 269 -38.90 58.82 -72.03
CA LEU A 269 -38.33 57.49 -71.66
C LEU A 269 -36.87 57.47 -71.09
N ARG A 270 -36.51 58.23 -70.03
CA ARG A 270 -35.07 58.46 -69.70
C ARG A 270 -34.56 58.60 -68.23
N LYS A 271 -35.16 57.98 -67.20
CA LYS A 271 -34.80 58.27 -65.77
C LYS A 271 -34.44 57.10 -64.79
N LYS A 272 -34.02 55.91 -65.26
CA LYS A 272 -33.97 54.67 -64.42
C LYS A 272 -32.56 53.99 -64.31
N ALA A 273 -31.58 54.55 -63.59
CA ALA A 273 -30.19 54.02 -63.69
C ALA A 273 -29.14 54.22 -62.54
N LEU A 274 -29.47 54.49 -61.26
CA LEU A 274 -28.42 54.94 -60.29
C LEU A 274 -28.39 54.38 -58.84
N GLU A 275 -29.06 53.26 -58.50
CA GLU A 275 -29.22 52.84 -57.07
C GLU A 275 -28.62 51.47 -56.64
N GLU A 276 -27.87 50.73 -57.47
CA GLU A 276 -27.51 49.33 -57.16
C GLU A 276 -26.12 49.07 -56.49
N GLU A 277 -25.27 50.07 -56.26
CA GLU A 277 -23.83 49.81 -55.98
C GLU A 277 -23.43 49.56 -54.50
N ALA A 278 -24.36 49.68 -53.53
CA ALA A 278 -24.02 49.74 -52.10
C ALA A 278 -23.89 48.40 -51.33
N LYS A 279 -23.78 47.24 -52.00
CA LYS A 279 -24.11 45.92 -51.39
C LYS A 279 -22.95 44.97 -51.01
N LEU A 280 -21.67 45.36 -51.07
CA LEU A 280 -20.59 44.38 -51.29
C LEU A 280 -19.31 44.43 -50.42
N GLN A 281 -19.31 44.95 -49.16
CA GLN A 281 -18.06 45.04 -48.35
C GLN A 281 -18.02 44.51 -46.90
N GLU A 282 -19.07 43.87 -46.35
CA GLU A 282 -19.06 43.40 -44.93
C GLU A 282 -18.67 41.92 -44.69
N GLN A 283 -18.36 41.13 -45.73
CA GLN A 283 -18.13 39.67 -45.60
C GLN A 283 -16.66 39.24 -45.33
N ALA A 284 -15.98 39.83 -44.33
CA ALA A 284 -14.53 39.64 -44.15
C ALA A 284 -14.02 39.18 -42.76
N ARG A 285 -14.88 38.82 -41.78
CA ARG A 285 -14.45 38.46 -40.40
C ARG A 285 -14.66 37.00 -39.94
N ILE A 286 -15.07 36.09 -40.82
CA ILE A 286 -15.26 34.65 -40.49
C ILE A 286 -14.00 33.81 -40.86
N ARG A 287 -12.82 34.19 -40.36
CA ARG A 287 -11.54 33.48 -40.63
C ARG A 287 -10.58 33.36 -39.44
N LYS A 288 -11.09 33.30 -38.19
CA LYS A 288 -10.30 32.94 -36.99
C LYS A 288 -11.05 31.94 -36.09
N SER A 289 -11.36 30.76 -36.63
CA SER A 289 -12.18 29.75 -35.94
C SER A 289 -11.42 28.49 -35.47
N LYS A 290 -10.21 28.19 -35.96
CA LYS A 290 -9.58 26.87 -35.71
C LYS A 290 -8.05 26.89 -35.63
N GLU A 291 -7.55 26.90 -34.38
CA GLU A 291 -6.29 26.31 -33.89
C GLU A 291 -6.35 26.44 -32.35
N LEU A 292 -6.81 25.49 -31.54
CA LEU A 292 -6.97 24.03 -31.68
C LEU A 292 -5.66 23.26 -31.89
N ARG A 293 -4.63 23.67 -31.13
CA ARG A 293 -3.40 22.95 -30.75
C ARG A 293 -2.72 23.83 -29.68
N THR A 294 -2.39 23.41 -28.45
CA THR A 294 -2.12 22.06 -27.94
C THR A 294 -2.39 21.94 -26.44
N ALA A 295 -3.37 21.15 -26.03
CA ALA A 295 -3.60 20.75 -24.63
C ALA A 295 -2.62 19.65 -24.16
N LYS A 296 -1.29 19.80 -24.35
CA LYS A 296 -0.33 18.73 -24.02
C LYS A 296 1.12 19.13 -23.71
N LEU A 297 1.32 20.19 -22.94
CA LEU A 297 2.40 20.24 -21.95
C LEU A 297 1.71 20.25 -20.58
N ARG A 298 1.29 19.05 -20.13
CA ARG A 298 2.10 18.14 -19.31
C ARG A 298 2.43 18.83 -17.98
N ALA A 299 1.66 18.60 -16.92
CA ALA A 299 1.63 17.32 -16.20
C ALA A 299 3.06 16.86 -15.84
N GLN A 300 3.72 17.58 -14.94
CA GLN A 300 4.92 17.08 -14.24
C GLN A 300 5.28 17.76 -12.91
N GLN A 301 4.50 18.71 -12.40
CA GLN A 301 4.86 19.47 -11.17
C GLN A 301 3.70 19.66 -10.18
N GLU A 302 2.77 18.70 -10.14
CA GLU A 302 2.00 18.45 -8.92
C GLU A 302 2.74 17.36 -8.11
N LYS A 303 3.00 17.62 -6.83
CA LYS A 303 3.50 16.66 -5.81
C LYS A 303 4.86 15.99 -6.09
N ALA A 304 5.93 16.67 -5.68
CA ALA A 304 7.11 16.01 -5.10
C ALA A 304 7.63 16.80 -3.89
N GLN A 305 7.27 16.32 -2.69
CA GLN A 305 8.16 16.13 -1.51
C GLN A 305 9.07 17.34 -1.16
N ASP A 306 8.84 18.12 -0.09
CA ASP A 306 8.56 17.75 1.30
C ASP A 306 9.36 16.53 1.81
N LYS A 307 10.63 16.79 2.19
CA LYS A 307 11.47 16.08 3.19
C LYS A 307 12.91 16.63 3.18
N GLN A 308 13.27 17.39 4.24
CA GLN A 308 14.62 17.78 4.74
C GLN A 308 14.50 19.18 5.35
N ALA A 309 14.05 19.40 6.58
CA ALA A 309 14.18 18.59 7.80
C ALA A 309 15.64 18.12 8.06
N ILE A 310 16.37 18.96 8.80
CA ILE A 310 17.45 18.57 9.72
C ILE A 310 18.77 18.10 9.07
N GLN A 311 19.74 19.02 9.02
CA GLN A 311 21.16 18.82 9.40
C GLN A 311 21.83 20.22 9.48
N ASP A 312 21.99 20.82 10.66
CA ASP A 312 23.06 20.61 11.67
C ASP A 312 24.43 21.27 11.42
N GLU A 313 24.56 22.28 10.54
CA GLU A 313 25.89 22.84 10.20
C GLU A 313 26.23 24.30 10.60
N PHE A 314 25.38 25.06 11.32
CA PHE A 314 25.67 26.50 11.58
C PHE A 314 25.66 26.98 13.05
N ARG A 315 25.99 26.11 14.02
CA ARG A 315 26.12 26.48 15.45
C ARG A 315 27.46 26.13 16.15
N ALA A 316 28.49 25.67 15.43
CA ALA A 316 29.70 25.11 16.04
C ALA A 316 31.06 25.81 15.73
N LYS A 317 31.07 27.06 15.23
CA LYS A 317 32.32 27.77 14.87
C LYS A 317 32.41 29.22 15.39
N LYS A 318 32.25 29.43 16.70
CA LYS A 318 32.54 30.73 17.35
C LYS A 318 33.01 30.64 18.82
N ALA A 319 33.86 29.66 19.12
CA ALA A 319 34.31 29.34 20.48
C ALA A 319 35.85 29.22 20.62
N TYR A 320 36.62 30.06 19.90
CA TYR A 320 38.09 29.93 19.80
C TYR A 320 38.88 31.22 20.15
N GLU A 321 38.22 32.33 20.52
CA GLU A 321 38.90 33.64 20.68
C GLU A 321 39.16 34.07 22.15
N GLU A 322 38.93 33.19 23.13
CA GLU A 322 38.97 33.55 24.56
C GLU A 322 40.23 33.04 25.32
N THR A 323 41.13 32.32 24.66
CA THR A 323 42.21 31.54 25.32
C THR A 323 43.58 32.22 25.45
N GLU A 324 43.84 33.35 24.80
CA GLU A 324 45.24 33.83 24.62
C GLU A 324 45.78 34.81 25.68
N LYS A 325 44.94 35.38 26.57
CA LYS A 325 45.37 36.51 27.44
C LYS A 325 46.17 36.16 28.71
N ASN A 326 46.30 34.88 29.10
CA ASN A 326 46.76 34.51 30.45
C ASN A 326 48.27 34.21 30.63
N ALA A 327 49.12 34.39 29.62
CA ALA A 327 50.46 33.77 29.59
C ALA A 327 51.67 34.58 30.12
N ARG A 328 51.56 35.89 30.45
CA ARG A 328 52.75 36.79 30.55
C ARG A 328 53.18 37.33 31.94
N LEU A 329 52.77 36.73 33.06
CA LEU A 329 52.99 37.32 34.42
C LEU A 329 54.03 36.63 35.35
N LYS A 330 54.78 35.60 34.91
CA LYS A 330 55.43 34.65 35.86
C LYS A 330 56.92 34.87 36.23
N GLU A 331 57.69 35.70 35.53
CA GLU A 331 59.16 35.47 35.42
C GLU A 331 60.13 36.25 36.36
N LYS A 332 59.67 37.12 37.28
CA LYS A 332 60.53 38.19 37.87
C LYS A 332 61.20 37.99 39.27
N ARG A 333 61.20 36.80 39.92
CA ARG A 333 61.43 36.70 41.39
C ARG A 333 62.77 36.18 41.98
N ASP A 334 63.74 35.66 41.22
CA ASP A 334 64.68 34.65 41.79
C ASP A 334 66.15 35.05 42.17
N LYS A 335 66.57 36.32 42.22
CA LYS A 335 68.03 36.66 42.11
C LYS A 335 68.89 36.98 43.37
N GLU A 336 68.36 37.13 44.59
CA GLU A 336 69.05 37.95 45.63
C GLU A 336 69.93 37.24 46.71
N ARG A 337 70.06 35.90 46.75
CA ARG A 337 70.44 35.18 48.00
C ARG A 337 71.93 34.91 48.35
N LYS A 338 72.95 35.40 47.64
CA LYS A 338 74.27 34.70 47.59
C LYS A 338 75.45 35.12 48.49
N ILE A 339 75.41 36.23 49.26
CA ILE A 339 76.68 36.94 49.62
C ILE A 339 77.27 36.67 51.03
N ALA A 340 76.52 36.16 52.02
CA ALA A 340 76.83 36.35 53.45
C ALA A 340 77.87 35.42 54.14
N MET A 341 78.84 34.80 53.45
CA MET A 341 79.40 33.50 53.93
C MET A 341 80.84 33.44 54.50
N MET A 342 81.73 34.43 54.31
CA MET A 342 83.18 34.11 54.22
C MET A 342 84.09 34.29 55.47
N GLN A 343 83.72 35.07 56.49
CA GLN A 343 84.67 35.49 57.55
C GLN A 343 84.90 34.50 58.72
N SER A 344 84.25 33.33 58.69
CA SER A 344 84.18 32.40 59.83
C SER A 344 85.48 31.64 60.20
N ILE A 345 86.55 31.74 59.41
CA ILE A 345 87.42 30.57 59.10
C ILE A 345 88.66 30.38 60.01
N LEU A 346 89.09 31.39 60.80
CA LEU A 346 90.45 31.40 61.37
C LEU A 346 90.59 31.03 62.86
N GLN A 347 89.59 31.28 63.70
CA GLN A 347 89.65 30.87 65.13
C GLN A 347 89.57 29.34 65.32
N ASP A 348 89.23 28.62 64.26
CA ASP A 348 89.07 27.17 64.24
C ASP A 348 90.43 26.45 64.43
N ARG A 349 91.53 27.08 64.02
CA ARG A 349 92.82 26.42 63.79
C ARG A 349 93.65 26.05 65.03
N LYS A 350 93.36 26.61 66.21
CA LYS A 350 93.99 26.21 67.49
C LYS A 350 93.07 25.39 68.38
N LYS A 351 91.76 25.54 68.21
CA LYS A 351 90.80 24.54 68.73
C LYS A 351 91.13 23.18 68.12
N GLN A 352 91.47 23.16 66.83
CA GLN A 352 91.87 21.96 66.05
C GLN A 352 92.85 21.02 66.77
N GLU A 353 94.00 21.42 67.31
CA GLU A 353 95.00 20.43 67.78
C GLU A 353 94.62 19.70 69.07
N ALA A 354 94.15 20.42 70.10
CA ALA A 354 93.62 19.78 71.31
C ALA A 354 92.34 18.98 70.99
N PHE A 355 91.50 19.51 70.10
CA PHE A 355 90.40 18.79 69.50
C PHE A 355 90.89 17.53 68.77
N HIS A 356 92.04 17.52 68.07
CA HIS A 356 92.54 16.35 67.32
C HIS A 356 93.03 15.22 68.23
N ALA A 357 93.63 15.52 69.39
CA ALA A 357 94.03 14.50 70.35
C ALA A 357 92.81 13.89 71.10
N GLU A 358 91.88 14.75 71.52
CA GLU A 358 90.63 14.29 72.12
C GLU A 358 89.74 13.59 71.07
N GLN A 359 89.75 14.08 69.82
CA GLN A 359 89.19 13.39 68.65
C GLN A 359 89.86 12.05 68.44
N ALA A 360 91.16 11.85 68.67
CA ALA A 360 91.79 10.55 68.43
C ALA A 360 91.32 9.46 69.41
N GLN A 361 91.04 9.81 70.67
CA GLN A 361 90.39 8.88 71.61
C GLN A 361 88.90 8.75 71.32
N ARG A 362 88.19 9.88 71.15
CA ARG A 362 86.79 9.87 70.72
C ARG A 362 86.61 9.12 69.40
N LEU A 363 87.59 9.12 68.48
CA LEU A 363 87.58 8.39 67.21
C LEU A 363 87.67 6.89 67.46
N ARG A 364 88.47 6.41 68.42
CA ARG A 364 88.52 4.98 68.76
C ARG A 364 87.24 4.51 69.47
N ASP A 365 86.70 5.32 70.38
CA ASP A 365 85.43 5.04 71.03
C ASP A 365 84.26 5.15 70.03
N LEU A 366 84.33 6.10 69.11
CA LEU A 366 83.43 6.21 67.97
C LEU A 366 83.58 5.01 67.05
N ASP A 367 84.78 4.58 66.68
CA ASP A 367 85.05 3.41 65.82
C ASP A 367 84.47 2.15 66.47
N ALA A 368 84.71 1.91 67.76
CA ALA A 368 84.10 0.80 68.48
C ALA A 368 82.56 0.91 68.55
N SER A 369 82.02 2.12 68.75
CA SER A 369 80.57 2.34 68.70
C SER A 369 80.00 2.22 67.28
N MET A 370 80.78 2.52 66.24
CA MET A 370 80.46 2.46 64.82
C MET A 370 80.56 1.03 64.29
N GLU A 371 81.46 0.21 64.83
CA GLU A 371 81.46 -1.25 64.63
C GLU A 371 80.22 -1.87 65.28
N TRP A 372 79.85 -1.46 66.49
CA TRP A 372 78.62 -1.93 67.14
C TRP A 372 77.34 -1.45 66.43
N ILE A 373 77.29 -0.17 66.02
CA ILE A 373 76.21 0.39 65.18
C ILE A 373 76.19 -0.31 63.83
N GLY A 374 77.34 -0.59 63.22
CA GLY A 374 77.49 -1.27 61.94
C GLY A 374 77.01 -2.72 61.99
N GLN A 375 77.36 -3.46 63.05
CA GLN A 375 76.80 -4.78 63.31
C GLN A 375 75.27 -4.70 63.51
N LYS A 376 74.77 -3.70 64.23
CA LYS A 376 73.32 -3.46 64.38
C LYS A 376 72.63 -2.98 63.10
N GLN A 377 73.33 -2.31 62.20
CA GLN A 377 72.85 -1.91 60.88
C GLN A 377 72.78 -3.12 59.96
N VAL A 378 73.84 -3.93 59.86
CA VAL A 378 73.83 -5.19 59.09
C VAL A 378 72.77 -6.15 59.62
N GLU A 379 72.58 -6.26 60.94
CA GLU A 379 71.51 -7.06 61.53
C GLU A 379 70.12 -6.50 61.19
N ARG A 380 69.93 -5.17 61.22
CA ARG A 380 68.68 -4.52 60.79
C ARG A 380 68.43 -4.71 59.30
N GLU A 381 69.40 -4.43 58.43
CA GLU A 381 69.30 -4.61 56.98
C GLU A 381 68.99 -6.07 56.62
N TYR A 382 69.55 -7.04 57.33
CA TYR A 382 69.22 -8.45 57.15
C TYR A 382 67.78 -8.79 57.59
N GLN A 383 67.31 -8.22 58.70
CA GLN A 383 65.92 -8.38 59.16
C GLN A 383 64.93 -7.66 58.23
N ASP A 384 65.26 -6.45 57.78
CA ASP A 384 64.46 -5.65 56.85
C ASP A 384 64.41 -6.31 55.46
N TYR A 385 65.52 -6.88 54.99
CA TYR A 385 65.55 -7.70 53.77
C TYR A 385 64.66 -8.94 53.91
N LYS A 386 64.76 -9.68 55.02
CA LYS A 386 63.87 -10.83 55.28
C LYS A 386 62.41 -10.45 55.43
N ALA A 387 62.12 -9.33 56.09
CA ALA A 387 60.77 -8.80 56.25
C ALA A 387 60.20 -8.33 54.89
N ALA A 388 61.02 -7.69 54.06
CA ALA A 388 60.66 -7.30 52.69
C ALA A 388 60.43 -8.52 51.79
N GLU A 389 61.27 -9.55 51.88
CA GLU A 389 61.11 -10.81 51.13
C GLU A 389 59.84 -11.57 51.57
N ALA A 390 59.58 -11.66 52.88
CA ALA A 390 58.37 -12.24 53.43
C ALA A 390 57.12 -11.45 53.03
N ALA A 391 57.17 -10.12 53.10
CA ALA A 391 56.08 -9.24 52.67
C ALA A 391 55.85 -9.27 51.15
N ALA A 392 56.89 -9.46 50.35
CA ALA A 392 56.78 -9.69 48.91
C ALA A 392 56.06 -11.02 48.63
N LYS A 393 56.53 -12.12 49.23
CA LYS A 393 55.88 -13.44 49.13
C LYS A 393 54.43 -13.40 49.57
N GLU A 394 54.10 -12.72 50.69
CA GLU A 394 52.72 -12.54 51.12
C GLU A 394 51.86 -11.74 50.12
N ARG A 395 52.42 -10.70 49.48
CA ARG A 395 51.72 -9.95 48.43
C ARG A 395 51.47 -10.84 47.21
N ASP A 396 52.46 -11.64 46.81
CA ASP A 396 52.34 -12.56 45.67
C ASP A 396 51.30 -13.65 45.94
N PHE A 397 51.27 -14.23 47.15
CA PHE A 397 50.22 -15.18 47.56
C PHE A 397 48.83 -14.52 47.54
N LYS A 398 48.67 -13.34 48.16
CA LYS A 398 47.38 -12.62 48.17
C LYS A 398 46.93 -12.23 46.76
N HIS A 399 47.85 -11.85 45.89
CA HIS A 399 47.57 -11.58 44.47
C HIS A 399 47.18 -12.85 43.71
N GLY A 400 47.84 -13.98 43.99
CA GLY A 400 47.49 -15.30 43.44
C GLY A 400 46.08 -15.74 43.84
N ASP A 401 45.71 -15.59 45.11
CA ASP A 401 44.36 -15.90 45.62
C ASP A 401 43.29 -15.01 44.97
N LEU A 402 43.56 -13.70 44.85
CA LEU A 402 42.67 -12.76 44.16
C LEU A 402 42.51 -13.11 42.68
N LEU A 403 43.58 -13.54 41.99
CA LEU A 403 43.54 -13.97 40.60
C LEU A 403 42.73 -15.26 40.44
N GLN A 404 42.87 -16.24 41.34
CA GLN A 404 42.05 -17.45 41.35
C GLN A 404 40.57 -17.11 41.56
N GLN A 405 40.24 -16.27 42.55
CA GLN A 405 38.87 -15.80 42.78
C GLN A 405 38.31 -15.06 41.55
N GLN A 406 39.12 -14.26 40.85
CA GLN A 406 38.72 -13.58 39.62
C GLN A 406 38.46 -14.56 38.47
N ILE A 407 39.29 -15.59 38.31
CA ILE A 407 39.10 -16.66 37.32
C ILE A 407 37.81 -17.43 37.61
N GLU A 408 37.58 -17.85 38.86
CA GLU A 408 36.35 -18.54 39.26
C GLU A 408 35.11 -17.67 39.06
N ALA A 409 35.15 -16.39 39.45
CA ALA A 409 34.04 -15.46 39.26
C ALA A 409 33.74 -15.22 37.78
N ASN A 410 34.76 -15.13 36.92
CA ASN A 410 34.60 -14.98 35.48
C ASN A 410 34.04 -16.26 34.84
N GLU A 411 34.49 -17.45 35.27
CA GLU A 411 33.92 -18.72 34.80
C GLU A 411 32.46 -18.87 35.22
N GLN A 412 32.12 -18.56 36.47
CA GLN A 412 30.73 -18.54 36.93
C GLN A 412 29.86 -17.55 36.15
N ARG A 413 30.37 -16.36 35.83
CA ARG A 413 29.68 -15.39 34.95
C ARG A 413 29.48 -15.96 33.55
N ARG A 414 30.48 -16.61 32.96
CA ARG A 414 30.41 -17.24 31.64
C ARG A 414 29.40 -18.38 31.59
N VAL A 415 29.36 -19.23 32.62
CA VAL A 415 28.36 -20.30 32.74
C VAL A 415 26.96 -19.72 32.92
N LYS A 416 26.79 -18.72 33.79
CA LYS A 416 25.49 -18.03 33.98
C LYS A 416 24.99 -17.37 32.70
N ALA A 417 25.86 -16.67 31.95
CA ALA A 417 25.52 -16.07 30.66
C ALA A 417 25.02 -17.12 29.65
N LYS A 418 25.75 -18.22 29.48
CA LYS A 418 25.32 -19.34 28.61
C LYS A 418 23.99 -19.96 29.03
N MET A 419 23.73 -20.06 30.33
CA MET A 419 22.44 -20.56 30.84
C MET A 419 21.29 -19.58 30.56
N VAL A 420 21.54 -18.26 30.64
CA VAL A 420 20.57 -17.23 30.24
C VAL A 420 20.31 -17.30 28.74
N GLU A 421 21.34 -17.30 27.89
CA GLU A 421 21.21 -17.44 26.43
C GLU A 421 20.40 -18.68 26.02
N GLN A 422 20.64 -19.82 26.67
CA GLN A 422 19.89 -21.06 26.42
C GLN A 422 18.42 -20.96 26.87
N ASN A 423 18.15 -20.31 27.99
CA ASN A 423 16.78 -20.10 28.48
C ASN A 423 16.03 -19.09 27.62
N ASP A 424 16.68 -18.02 27.17
CA ASP A 424 16.11 -17.02 26.25
C ASP A 424 15.81 -17.66 24.89
N ALA A 425 16.70 -18.50 24.37
CA ALA A 425 16.45 -19.27 23.15
C ALA A 425 15.30 -20.28 23.30
N LYS A 426 15.16 -20.96 24.45
CA LYS A 426 13.98 -21.80 24.77
C LYS A 426 12.70 -20.96 24.84
N PHE A 427 12.74 -19.81 25.50
CA PHE A 427 11.60 -18.91 25.65
C PHE A 427 11.15 -18.35 24.30
N LEU A 428 12.08 -17.91 23.45
CA LEU A 428 11.77 -17.38 22.13
C LEU A 428 11.10 -18.44 21.24
N LYS A 429 11.61 -19.68 21.24
CA LYS A 429 10.95 -20.82 20.54
C LYS A 429 9.56 -21.14 21.09
N LYS A 430 9.38 -21.10 22.41
CA LYS A 430 8.06 -21.28 23.03
C LYS A 430 7.09 -20.16 22.64
N LYS A 431 7.59 -18.92 22.50
CA LYS A 431 6.82 -17.77 22.04
C LYS A 431 6.38 -17.93 20.57
N THR A 432 7.30 -18.22 19.65
CA THR A 432 6.95 -18.41 18.22
C THR A 432 5.98 -19.57 18.00
N LEU A 433 6.11 -20.66 18.78
CA LEU A 433 5.16 -21.77 18.76
C LEU A 433 3.75 -21.35 19.26
N LYS A 434 3.67 -20.55 20.33
CA LYS A 434 2.38 -19.97 20.81
C LYS A 434 1.76 -19.05 19.75
N GLU A 435 2.56 -18.22 19.09
CA GLU A 435 2.12 -17.30 18.02
C GLU A 435 1.61 -18.07 16.80
N SER A 436 2.32 -19.13 16.37
CA SER A 436 1.87 -20.06 15.32
C SER A 436 0.54 -20.75 15.68
N ILE A 437 0.40 -21.27 16.91
CA ILE A 437 -0.85 -21.87 17.40
C ILE A 437 -2.00 -20.86 17.41
N LEU A 438 -1.76 -19.63 17.87
CA LEU A 438 -2.74 -18.55 17.88
C LEU A 438 -3.22 -18.23 16.45
N ALA A 439 -2.29 -18.07 15.52
CA ALA A 439 -2.60 -17.73 14.14
C ALA A 439 -3.34 -18.88 13.42
N GLU A 440 -3.00 -20.13 13.69
CA GLU A 440 -3.72 -21.30 13.16
C GLU A 440 -5.17 -21.37 13.68
N LYS A 441 -5.40 -21.06 14.96
CA LYS A 441 -6.78 -20.92 15.48
C LYS A 441 -7.53 -19.80 14.76
N VAL A 442 -6.94 -18.62 14.62
CA VAL A 442 -7.59 -17.50 13.91
C VAL A 442 -7.88 -17.87 12.45
N ARG A 443 -7.02 -18.66 11.80
CA ARG A 443 -7.25 -19.20 10.45
C ARG A 443 -8.46 -20.14 10.42
N VAL A 444 -8.56 -21.09 11.36
CA VAL A 444 -9.72 -22.00 11.45
C VAL A 444 -11.01 -21.24 11.79
N ASP A 445 -10.98 -20.31 12.75
CA ASP A 445 -12.14 -19.51 13.15
C ASP A 445 -12.58 -18.50 12.09
N THR A 446 -11.65 -17.96 11.27
CA THR A 446 -12.01 -17.15 10.10
C THR A 446 -12.64 -18.01 9.00
N LEU A 447 -12.07 -19.18 8.67
CA LEU A 447 -12.66 -20.12 7.74
C LEU A 447 -14.08 -20.52 8.14
N GLN A 448 -14.30 -20.93 9.39
CA GLN A 448 -15.63 -21.27 9.90
C GLN A 448 -16.60 -20.09 9.86
N ARG A 449 -16.17 -18.87 10.18
CA ARG A 449 -17.01 -17.67 10.08
C ARG A 449 -17.41 -17.35 8.64
N LEU A 450 -16.49 -17.51 7.68
CA LEU A 450 -16.77 -17.27 6.26
C LEU A 450 -17.67 -18.35 5.66
N GLN A 451 -17.48 -19.61 6.04
CA GLN A 451 -18.39 -20.72 5.69
C GLN A 451 -19.79 -20.48 6.24
N LYS A 452 -19.93 -20.09 7.52
CA LYS A 452 -21.23 -19.72 8.13
C LYS A 452 -21.90 -18.52 7.46
N ARG A 453 -21.12 -17.62 6.84
CA ARG A 453 -21.62 -16.48 6.03
C ARG A 453 -22.01 -16.88 4.60
N GLY A 454 -21.81 -18.13 4.19
CA GLY A 454 -22.11 -18.60 2.84
C GLY A 454 -21.11 -18.16 1.78
N VAL A 455 -19.86 -17.86 2.17
CA VAL A 455 -18.80 -17.57 1.19
C VAL A 455 -18.45 -18.86 0.43
N PRO A 456 -18.50 -18.86 -0.93
CA PRO A 456 -18.15 -20.03 -1.73
C PRO A 456 -16.77 -20.60 -1.41
N GLU A 457 -16.68 -21.93 -1.30
CA GLU A 457 -15.43 -22.63 -0.95
C GLU A 457 -14.26 -22.28 -1.89
N GLN A 458 -14.56 -21.97 -3.16
CA GLN A 458 -13.58 -21.54 -4.16
C GLN A 458 -12.71 -20.36 -3.67
N TYR A 459 -13.34 -19.37 -3.02
CA TYR A 459 -12.67 -18.19 -2.46
C TYR A 459 -11.99 -18.44 -1.11
N LEU A 460 -12.31 -19.56 -0.46
CA LEU A 460 -11.68 -19.98 0.80
C LEU A 460 -10.44 -20.86 0.59
N ARG A 461 -10.18 -21.34 -0.64
CA ARG A 461 -9.06 -22.24 -0.96
C ARG A 461 -7.70 -21.67 -0.55
N GLU A 462 -7.45 -20.39 -0.77
CA GLU A 462 -6.17 -19.75 -0.41
C GLU A 462 -5.96 -19.72 1.11
N LEU A 463 -7.00 -19.32 1.85
CA LEU A 463 -6.97 -19.30 3.33
C LEU A 463 -6.91 -20.71 3.92
N SER A 464 -7.53 -21.70 3.26
CA SER A 464 -7.49 -23.11 3.63
C SER A 464 -6.12 -23.75 3.40
N ARG A 465 -5.37 -23.32 2.38
CA ARG A 465 -4.03 -23.83 2.03
C ARG A 465 -2.88 -23.03 2.64
N MET A 466 -3.17 -21.96 3.37
CA MET A 466 -2.17 -21.15 4.04
C MET A 466 -1.52 -21.94 5.19
N ASN A 467 -0.23 -22.27 5.03
CA ASN A 467 0.58 -22.91 6.07
C ASN A 467 1.21 -21.86 6.98
N ILE A 468 1.10 -22.04 8.30
CA ILE A 468 1.63 -21.12 9.32
C ILE A 468 2.81 -21.80 10.02
N ASN A 469 4.02 -21.47 9.56
CA ASN A 469 5.26 -21.99 10.10
C ASN A 469 5.87 -21.01 11.12
N GLU A 470 6.80 -21.49 11.96
CA GLU A 470 7.54 -20.69 12.96
C GLU A 470 8.26 -19.45 12.37
N THR A 471 8.56 -19.45 11.07
CA THR A 471 9.21 -18.34 10.35
C THR A 471 8.25 -17.24 9.89
N ASN A 472 6.94 -17.53 9.85
CA ASN A 472 5.92 -16.67 9.26
C ASN A 472 4.81 -16.32 10.27
N ALA A 473 4.99 -16.72 11.54
CA ALA A 473 4.03 -16.54 12.63
C ALA A 473 3.90 -15.05 12.99
#